data_AF-A0AAW0DE42-F1
#
_entry.id   AF-A0AAW0DE42-F1
#
_cell.length_a   1.000
_cell.length_b   1.000
_cell.length_c   1.000
_cell.angle_alpha   90.00
_cell.angle_beta   90.00
_cell.angle_gamma   90.00
#
_symmetry.space_group_name_H-M   'P 1'
#
loop_
_entity.id
_entity.type
_entity.pdbx_description
1 polymer ?
#
loop_
_entity_poly.entity_id
_entity_poly.type
_entity_poly.pdbx_seq_one_letter_code
_entity_poly.pdbx_strand_id
1 'polypeptide(L)'
;MWVGFEVATGGLTLETQTVGAEGWLHFCRGVLKIKSMTKTRPHIAIIDALVTDTPIFVRTSKPSNGSLAGSLVLNNARLINVPIAVGVLNGPTVLPGGTMTINSWGQGNVFVGSDSAGSFTQGDIPANKPSVLLDNAGRIFGKMHPQYEDYSVDQFVSVKDEGAKGDGVSDDTAALQAIFDKIVGEAWSVIAGQGPIFYDYNNPVPVVRAGEPDSEGVLEITDMLFTTIGPAPGAIVVEWNVKQPEGLNGATGILGGAAGTQLELECPSDGSNGYDHCFAAFLALHLKPSSTAYLEGSWIWLADHVLDADGISQISIYSGRGVLSESEGPVWMIGVNCTFESTSHLLLLLNSSFSIAEHHVQYQFQLDNAKNHYLGLIQTETPYFQPNPAPSAPFVTNCAFNDPDYFDGGAWALRVIESEGIIIFGAGLYSLFKHYEQTCLDTMDCQSQIVDIDDVSEVNIYSLTTLGVTYQLSVNEQGIINHNSNINGFAQTVTAWSPGGLHIDVEVGVSLEI
;
A
#
# COMPACT_ATOMS: atom_id res chain seq x y z
N MET A 1 29.54 14.55 -0.57
CA MET A 1 28.81 14.04 0.61
C MET A 1 28.55 12.58 0.34
N TRP A 2 29.22 11.68 1.07
CA TRP A 2 29.14 10.23 0.87
C TRP A 2 27.99 9.72 1.75
N VAL A 3 26.99 9.07 1.14
CA VAL A 3 25.96 8.34 1.88
C VAL A 3 26.16 6.87 1.56
N GLY A 4 26.69 6.13 2.53
CA GLY A 4 26.77 4.67 2.49
C GLY A 4 25.69 4.15 3.42
N PHE A 5 24.77 3.34 2.90
CA PHE A 5 23.66 2.80 3.66
C PHE A 5 24.02 1.43 4.25
N GLU A 6 23.77 1.26 5.54
CA GLU A 6 23.84 -0.03 6.24
C GLU A 6 22.39 -0.45 6.59
N VAL A 7 21.87 -1.49 5.94
CA VAL A 7 20.47 -1.93 6.10
C VAL A 7 20.45 -3.18 6.97
N ALA A 8 20.12 -3.01 8.25
CA ALA A 8 19.71 -4.09 9.13
C ALA A 8 18.18 -4.16 9.13
N THR A 9 17.64 -5.27 8.62
CA THR A 9 16.21 -5.65 8.54
C THR A 9 15.37 -4.97 7.45
N GLY A 10 14.61 -5.77 6.69
CA GLY A 10 13.58 -5.33 5.74
C GLY A 10 14.08 -4.85 4.37
N GLY A 11 13.28 -5.03 3.30
CA GLY A 11 13.63 -4.63 1.93
C GLY A 11 13.76 -3.11 1.76
N LEU A 12 14.49 -2.70 0.72
CA LEU A 12 14.58 -1.29 0.30
C LEU A 12 13.80 -1.13 -1.00
N THR A 13 12.55 -0.70 -0.90
CA THR A 13 11.87 -0.05 -2.04
C THR A 13 12.33 1.40 -2.02
N LEU A 14 13.11 1.80 -3.03
CA LEU A 14 13.58 3.18 -3.12
C LEU A 14 12.64 3.98 -4.02
N GLU A 15 11.41 4.19 -3.55
CA GLU A 15 10.57 5.29 -4.03
C GLU A 15 10.96 6.54 -3.25
N THR A 16 12.06 7.17 -3.65
CA THR A 16 12.38 8.51 -3.15
C THR A 16 11.70 9.50 -4.07
N GLN A 17 10.43 9.83 -3.81
CA GLN A 17 9.89 11.11 -4.29
C GLN A 17 10.50 12.25 -3.46
N THR A 18 11.82 12.45 -3.55
CA THR A 18 12.36 13.80 -3.34
C THR A 18 12.06 14.53 -4.64
N VAL A 19 10.86 15.09 -4.73
CA VAL A 19 10.45 15.93 -5.86
C VAL A 19 11.34 17.17 -5.81
N GLY A 20 12.50 17.11 -6.48
CA GLY A 20 13.06 18.32 -7.06
C GLY A 20 12.02 18.88 -8.03
N ALA A 21 12.03 20.19 -8.27
CA ALA A 21 11.01 20.95 -9.01
C ALA A 21 10.58 20.41 -10.40
N GLU A 22 11.16 19.30 -10.88
CA GLU A 22 10.91 18.65 -12.16
C GLU A 22 10.31 17.21 -12.05
N GLY A 23 10.07 16.64 -10.87
CA GLY A 23 9.31 15.38 -10.72
C GLY A 23 10.01 14.06 -11.10
N TRP A 24 11.35 14.00 -11.07
CA TRP A 24 12.12 12.76 -11.28
C TRP A 24 12.86 12.34 -10.01
N LEU A 25 12.96 11.03 -9.78
CA LEU A 25 14.00 10.48 -8.92
C LEU A 25 15.36 10.66 -9.59
N HIS A 26 16.15 11.61 -9.08
CA HIS A 26 17.43 12.01 -9.68
C HIS A 26 18.63 11.33 -9.03
N PHE A 27 19.40 10.61 -9.85
CA PHE A 27 20.74 10.14 -9.47
C PHE A 27 21.81 10.91 -10.27
N CYS A 28 22.52 11.81 -9.60
CA CYS A 28 23.64 12.57 -10.15
C CYS A 28 24.96 12.10 -9.52
N ARG A 29 25.84 11.48 -10.33
CA ARG A 29 27.21 11.09 -9.94
C ARG A 29 27.31 10.05 -8.80
N GLY A 30 26.29 9.22 -8.59
CA GLY A 30 26.24 8.16 -7.56
C GLY A 30 25.91 6.79 -8.15
N VAL A 31 26.14 5.70 -7.41
CA VAL A 31 25.77 4.32 -7.82
C VAL A 31 24.84 3.75 -6.76
N LEU A 32 23.67 3.21 -7.15
CA LEU A 32 22.83 2.45 -6.23
C LEU A 32 23.50 1.09 -5.98
N LYS A 33 23.95 0.86 -4.75
CA LYS A 33 24.66 -0.37 -4.34
C LYS A 33 23.71 -1.28 -3.58
N ILE A 34 23.39 -2.44 -4.16
CA ILE A 34 22.61 -3.49 -3.51
C ILE A 34 23.59 -4.50 -2.90
N LYS A 35 23.72 -4.50 -1.57
CA LYS A 35 24.56 -5.45 -0.84
C LYS A 35 23.72 -6.65 -0.41
N SER A 36 23.83 -7.77 -1.12
CA SER A 36 23.38 -9.06 -0.58
C SER A 36 24.33 -9.46 0.56
N MET A 37 23.84 -9.41 1.79
CA MET A 37 24.48 -10.07 2.92
C MET A 37 23.99 -11.52 2.98
N THR A 38 24.72 -12.41 3.63
CA THR A 38 24.39 -13.84 3.71
C THR A 38 23.00 -14.14 4.28
N LYS A 39 22.32 -13.17 4.91
CA LYS A 39 20.94 -13.25 5.40
C LYS A 39 19.93 -12.27 4.77
N THR A 40 20.35 -11.39 3.85
CA THR A 40 19.44 -10.40 3.21
C THR A 40 19.55 -10.47 1.70
N ARG A 41 18.44 -10.82 1.04
CA ARG A 41 18.25 -10.68 -0.40
C ARG A 41 17.11 -9.68 -0.60
N PRO A 42 17.39 -8.39 -0.82
CA PRO A 42 16.33 -7.41 -0.98
C PRO A 42 15.57 -7.65 -2.29
N HIS A 43 14.31 -7.25 -2.33
CA HIS A 43 13.62 -6.91 -3.57
C HIS A 43 13.68 -5.40 -3.74
N ILE A 44 13.82 -4.91 -4.97
CA ILE A 44 13.79 -3.48 -5.29
C ILE A 44 12.93 -3.29 -6.53
N ALA A 45 11.92 -2.44 -6.43
CA ALA A 45 11.16 -1.95 -7.57
C ALA A 45 11.50 -0.46 -7.76
N ILE A 46 11.87 -0.05 -8.97
CA ILE A 46 12.20 1.33 -9.32
C ILE A 46 11.37 1.75 -10.52
N ILE A 47 10.59 2.81 -10.37
CA ILE A 47 9.74 3.39 -11.41
C ILE A 47 10.13 4.86 -11.66
N ASP A 48 10.04 5.30 -12.93
CA ASP A 48 10.18 6.71 -13.35
C ASP A 48 11.48 7.38 -12.86
N ALA A 49 12.61 6.70 -13.06
CA ALA A 49 13.93 7.19 -12.64
C ALA A 49 14.64 7.99 -13.75
N LEU A 50 15.37 9.04 -13.36
CA LEU A 50 16.33 9.73 -14.23
C LEU A 50 17.75 9.61 -13.68
N VAL A 51 18.61 8.97 -14.46
CA VAL A 51 19.99 8.66 -14.06
C VAL A 51 20.94 9.31 -15.06
N THR A 52 21.79 10.22 -14.59
CA THR A 52 22.69 11.00 -15.46
C THR A 52 24.15 10.91 -15.00
N ASP A 53 25.08 10.84 -15.96
CA ASP A 53 26.54 10.87 -15.74
C ASP A 53 27.00 9.93 -14.62
N THR A 54 26.47 8.72 -14.64
CA THR A 54 26.62 7.73 -13.57
C THR A 54 27.27 6.47 -14.14
N PRO A 55 28.39 5.95 -13.58
CA PRO A 55 29.09 4.80 -14.17
C PRO A 55 28.26 3.51 -14.22
N ILE A 56 27.45 3.26 -13.19
CA ILE A 56 26.58 2.10 -13.06
C ILE A 56 25.29 2.57 -12.38
N PHE A 57 24.13 2.33 -12.97
CA PHE A 57 22.84 2.67 -12.32
C PHE A 57 22.60 1.76 -11.11
N VAL A 58 22.36 0.47 -11.35
CA VAL A 58 22.14 -0.53 -10.28
C VAL A 58 23.28 -1.54 -10.24
N ARG A 59 23.80 -1.79 -9.03
CA ARG A 59 24.86 -2.78 -8.84
C ARG A 59 24.51 -3.81 -7.76
N THR A 60 24.45 -5.09 -8.13
CA THR A 60 24.31 -6.20 -7.19
C THR A 60 25.67 -6.67 -6.68
N SER A 61 25.73 -7.21 -5.46
CA SER A 61 26.98 -7.74 -4.90
C SER A 61 27.37 -9.12 -5.44
N LYS A 62 26.42 -9.88 -5.96
CA LYS A 62 26.59 -11.23 -6.51
C LYS A 62 25.71 -11.44 -7.74
N PRO A 63 26.10 -12.33 -8.68
CA PRO A 63 25.26 -12.71 -9.81
C PRO A 63 24.14 -13.66 -9.37
N SER A 64 23.03 -13.66 -10.10
CA SER A 64 21.86 -14.52 -9.84
C SER A 64 22.00 -15.94 -10.40
N ASN A 65 22.91 -16.17 -11.36
CA ASN A 65 23.23 -17.49 -11.94
C ASN A 65 22.01 -18.33 -12.36
N GLY A 66 20.99 -17.71 -12.96
CA GLY A 66 19.80 -18.39 -13.47
C GLY A 66 18.73 -18.72 -12.42
N SER A 67 18.80 -18.15 -11.21
CA SER A 67 17.79 -18.34 -10.17
C SER A 67 17.61 -17.07 -9.32
N LEU A 68 16.48 -16.95 -8.63
CA LEU A 68 16.17 -15.80 -7.79
C LEU A 68 17.21 -15.61 -6.66
N ALA A 69 17.87 -14.45 -6.65
CA ALA A 69 18.88 -14.07 -5.67
C ALA A 69 18.90 -12.56 -5.44
N GLY A 70 17.73 -12.00 -5.10
CA GLY A 70 17.47 -10.56 -5.08
C GLY A 70 16.69 -10.14 -6.32
N SER A 71 15.43 -9.80 -6.11
CA SER A 71 14.52 -9.33 -7.15
C SER A 71 14.81 -7.87 -7.50
N LEU A 72 14.75 -7.53 -8.79
CA LEU A 72 14.86 -6.16 -9.27
C LEU A 72 13.82 -5.93 -10.36
N VAL A 73 13.04 -4.86 -10.25
CA VAL A 73 12.19 -4.34 -11.32
C VAL A 73 12.60 -2.91 -11.64
N LEU A 74 12.82 -2.63 -12.91
CA LEU A 74 13.07 -1.29 -13.45
C LEU A 74 11.96 -0.95 -14.42
N ASN A 75 11.28 0.17 -14.23
CA ASN A 75 10.22 0.62 -15.10
C ASN A 75 10.37 2.12 -15.43
N ASN A 76 10.31 2.47 -16.72
CA ASN A 76 10.52 3.83 -17.23
C ASN A 76 11.78 4.53 -16.65
N ALA A 77 12.93 3.84 -16.69
CA ALA A 77 14.20 4.40 -16.23
C ALA A 77 14.96 5.05 -17.38
N ARG A 78 15.05 6.39 -17.36
CA ARG A 78 15.79 7.19 -18.33
C ARG A 78 17.25 7.33 -17.93
N LEU A 79 18.14 6.88 -18.79
CA LEU A 79 19.59 6.91 -18.62
C LEU A 79 20.21 7.94 -19.57
N ILE A 80 21.14 8.75 -19.07
CA ILE A 80 21.94 9.70 -19.87
C ILE A 80 23.40 9.53 -19.47
N ASN A 81 24.25 9.09 -20.40
CA ASN A 81 25.67 8.80 -20.15
C ASN A 81 25.89 7.80 -19.00
N VAL A 82 25.11 6.72 -18.98
CA VAL A 82 25.20 5.64 -17.97
C VAL A 82 25.62 4.32 -18.63
N PRO A 83 26.91 4.00 -18.75
CA PRO A 83 27.36 2.86 -19.57
C PRO A 83 26.81 1.49 -19.15
N ILE A 84 26.50 1.31 -17.85
CA ILE A 84 26.00 0.05 -17.29
C ILE A 84 24.70 0.35 -16.55
N ALA A 85 23.59 -0.21 -17.01
CA ALA A 85 22.30 -0.10 -16.33
C ALA A 85 22.25 -1.03 -15.10
N VAL A 86 22.58 -2.31 -15.29
CA VAL A 86 22.64 -3.30 -14.22
C VAL A 86 23.96 -4.06 -14.29
N GLY A 87 24.71 -4.09 -13.19
CA GLY A 87 26.01 -4.76 -13.13
C GLY A 87 26.24 -5.54 -11.83
N VAL A 88 27.21 -6.44 -11.86
CA VAL A 88 27.65 -7.20 -10.68
C VAL A 88 28.97 -6.62 -10.15
N LEU A 89 29.11 -6.50 -8.84
CA LEU A 89 30.35 -6.05 -8.21
C LEU A 89 31.52 -6.98 -8.61
N ASN A 90 32.56 -6.40 -9.23
CA ASN A 90 33.72 -7.13 -9.77
C ASN A 90 33.32 -8.25 -10.74
N GLY A 91 32.18 -8.12 -11.40
CA GLY A 91 31.60 -9.13 -12.27
C GLY A 91 31.11 -8.55 -13.61
N PRO A 92 30.27 -9.30 -14.34
CA PRO A 92 29.80 -8.88 -15.64
C PRO A 92 28.76 -7.74 -15.56
N THR A 93 28.58 -7.08 -16.70
CA THR A 93 27.37 -6.29 -16.98
C THR A 93 26.22 -7.25 -17.22
N VAL A 94 25.09 -7.03 -16.56
CA VAL A 94 23.84 -7.80 -16.73
C VAL A 94 22.95 -7.12 -17.77
N LEU A 95 22.79 -5.80 -17.66
CA LEU A 95 22.06 -4.96 -18.62
C LEU A 95 22.97 -3.81 -19.05
N PRO A 96 23.37 -3.72 -20.34
CA PRO A 96 24.11 -2.56 -20.84
C PRO A 96 23.26 -1.29 -20.70
N GLY A 97 23.92 -0.15 -20.48
CA GLY A 97 23.27 1.16 -20.48
C GLY A 97 23.73 2.02 -21.65
N GLY A 98 23.62 3.34 -21.48
CA GLY A 98 24.07 4.36 -22.41
C GLY A 98 23.30 5.65 -22.17
N THR A 99 22.83 6.24 -23.26
CA THR A 99 21.77 7.25 -23.24
C THR A 99 20.54 6.64 -23.88
N MET A 100 19.58 6.20 -23.06
CA MET A 100 18.43 5.38 -23.46
C MET A 100 17.33 5.41 -22.40
N THR A 101 16.16 4.84 -22.71
CA THR A 101 15.11 4.56 -21.73
C THR A 101 14.92 3.06 -21.60
N ILE A 102 14.89 2.55 -20.37
CA ILE A 102 14.49 1.18 -20.05
C ILE A 102 12.99 1.21 -19.77
N ASN A 103 12.18 0.61 -20.65
CA ASN A 103 10.72 0.63 -20.54
C ASN A 103 10.23 -0.20 -19.35
N SER A 104 10.55 -1.51 -19.34
CA SER A 104 10.25 -2.40 -18.22
C SER A 104 11.16 -3.61 -18.27
N TRP A 105 11.90 -3.84 -17.19
CA TRP A 105 12.92 -4.89 -17.11
C TRP A 105 12.91 -5.53 -15.73
N GLY A 106 13.03 -6.85 -15.66
CA GLY A 106 12.98 -7.63 -14.44
C GLY A 106 14.17 -8.58 -14.28
N GLN A 107 14.62 -8.75 -13.04
CA GLN A 107 15.48 -9.83 -12.59
C GLN A 107 14.80 -10.64 -11.49
N GLY A 108 14.47 -11.90 -11.77
CA GLY A 108 13.85 -12.83 -10.83
C GLY A 108 12.72 -13.62 -11.48
N ASN A 109 11.84 -14.23 -10.67
CA ASN A 109 10.82 -15.14 -11.18
C ASN A 109 9.58 -14.37 -11.66
N VAL A 110 9.18 -14.62 -12.91
CA VAL A 110 8.02 -14.04 -13.60
C VAL A 110 6.97 -15.13 -13.82
N PHE A 111 5.71 -14.82 -13.53
CA PHE A 111 4.58 -15.73 -13.64
C PHE A 111 3.48 -15.11 -14.52
N VAL A 112 2.67 -15.94 -15.16
CA VAL A 112 1.57 -15.48 -16.03
C VAL A 112 0.32 -16.35 -15.79
N GLY A 113 -0.80 -15.69 -15.51
CA GLY A 113 -2.08 -16.34 -15.22
C GLY A 113 -1.95 -17.41 -14.14
N SER A 114 -2.41 -18.62 -14.49
CA SER A 114 -2.40 -19.79 -13.60
C SER A 114 -1.18 -20.71 -13.78
N ASP A 115 -0.13 -20.28 -14.50
CA ASP A 115 1.11 -21.06 -14.60
C ASP A 115 1.90 -21.00 -13.29
N SER A 116 1.90 -22.09 -12.54
CA SER A 116 2.58 -22.20 -11.24
C SER A 116 4.09 -22.43 -11.32
N ALA A 117 4.64 -22.72 -12.51
CA ALA A 117 6.08 -22.95 -12.66
C ALA A 117 6.87 -21.64 -12.64
N GLY A 118 6.34 -20.61 -13.31
CA GLY A 118 7.04 -19.35 -13.55
C GLY A 118 8.36 -19.53 -14.31
N SER A 119 9.06 -18.43 -14.55
CA SER A 119 10.37 -18.44 -15.20
C SER A 119 11.31 -17.42 -14.61
N PHE A 120 12.54 -17.82 -14.32
CA PHE A 120 13.59 -16.86 -13.97
C PHE A 120 13.94 -16.02 -15.20
N THR A 121 13.84 -14.70 -15.06
CA THR A 121 14.06 -13.71 -16.11
C THR A 121 15.17 -12.75 -15.68
N GLN A 122 15.99 -12.32 -16.65
CA GLN A 122 16.91 -11.17 -16.59
C GLN A 122 16.75 -10.41 -17.91
N GLY A 123 15.60 -9.76 -18.06
CA GLY A 123 15.13 -9.33 -19.37
C GLY A 123 13.89 -8.44 -19.28
N ASP A 124 13.37 -8.10 -20.45
CA ASP A 124 12.14 -7.30 -20.55
C ASP A 124 10.96 -8.08 -19.95
N ILE A 125 10.08 -7.35 -19.27
CA ILE A 125 8.85 -7.88 -18.67
C ILE A 125 7.66 -7.02 -19.13
N PRO A 126 6.42 -7.53 -19.08
CA PRO A 126 5.24 -6.76 -19.48
C PRO A 126 5.17 -5.40 -18.80
N ALA A 127 4.63 -4.41 -19.51
CA ALA A 127 4.48 -3.04 -19.05
C ALA A 127 3.16 -2.49 -19.58
N ASN A 128 2.17 -2.33 -18.71
CA ASN A 128 0.97 -1.59 -19.05
C ASN A 128 0.71 -0.54 -17.97
N LYS A 129 0.64 0.73 -18.38
CA LYS A 129 0.22 1.83 -17.50
C LYS A 129 -0.96 2.56 -18.15
N PRO A 130 -2.17 2.50 -17.57
CA PRO A 130 -3.26 3.36 -18.00
C PRO A 130 -2.81 4.83 -18.03
N SER A 131 -3.05 5.49 -19.16
CA SER A 131 -2.59 6.88 -19.37
C SER A 131 -3.16 7.87 -18.35
N VAL A 132 -4.34 7.58 -17.78
CA VAL A 132 -4.97 8.39 -16.74
C VAL A 132 -4.22 8.38 -15.41
N LEU A 133 -3.35 7.39 -15.19
CA LEU A 133 -2.46 7.34 -14.02
C LEU A 133 -1.18 8.17 -14.20
N LEU A 134 -0.98 8.75 -15.39
CA LEU A 134 0.28 9.38 -15.77
C LEU A 134 0.17 10.90 -15.80
N ASP A 135 1.30 11.57 -15.52
CA ASP A 135 1.48 12.99 -15.79
C ASP A 135 1.80 13.27 -17.27
N ASN A 136 1.93 14.56 -17.62
CA ASN A 136 2.24 15.00 -18.98
C ASN A 136 3.60 14.51 -19.51
N ALA A 137 4.48 14.01 -18.66
CA ALA A 137 5.77 13.43 -19.02
C ALA A 137 5.72 11.90 -19.13
N GLY A 138 4.55 11.28 -18.94
CA GLY A 138 4.36 9.83 -19.00
C GLY A 138 4.83 9.08 -17.75
N ARG A 139 5.02 9.78 -16.64
CA ARG A 139 5.38 9.20 -15.33
C ARG A 139 4.12 8.96 -14.52
N ILE A 140 4.13 8.05 -13.56
CA ILE A 140 3.09 7.98 -12.54
C ILE A 140 2.91 9.37 -11.94
N PHE A 141 1.67 9.86 -11.91
CA PHE A 141 1.37 11.15 -11.31
C PHE A 141 1.84 11.15 -9.86
N GLY A 142 2.61 12.17 -9.48
CA GLY A 142 3.07 12.41 -8.12
C GLY A 142 2.74 13.82 -7.68
N LYS A 143 2.34 13.98 -6.43
CA LYS A 143 2.06 15.28 -5.80
C LYS A 143 2.59 15.28 -4.37
N MET A 144 3.43 16.26 -4.06
CA MET A 144 3.93 16.47 -2.71
C MET A 144 2.82 16.89 -1.76
N HIS A 145 3.02 16.57 -0.48
CA HIS A 145 2.25 17.10 0.64
C HIS A 145 2.12 18.65 0.54
N PRO A 146 0.88 19.19 0.41
CA PRO A 146 0.68 20.63 0.30
C PRO A 146 0.97 21.34 1.63
N GLN A 147 1.87 22.34 1.61
CA GLN A 147 2.22 23.14 2.79
C GLN A 147 1.61 24.54 2.80
N TYR A 148 0.86 24.90 1.74
CA TYR A 148 0.12 26.16 1.62
C TYR A 148 0.99 27.43 1.83
N GLU A 149 2.23 27.42 1.36
CA GLU A 149 3.24 28.47 1.64
C GLU A 149 2.83 29.88 1.16
N ASP A 150 1.97 29.95 0.16
CA ASP A 150 1.45 31.20 -0.41
C ASP A 150 0.17 31.72 0.29
N TYR A 151 -0.35 31.00 1.28
CA TYR A 151 -1.55 31.41 2.03
C TYR A 151 -1.20 32.27 3.23
N SER A 152 -1.98 33.32 3.48
CA SER A 152 -1.88 34.11 4.72
C SER A 152 -2.73 33.52 5.85
N VAL A 153 -2.38 33.84 7.10
CA VAL A 153 -3.05 33.28 8.29
C VAL A 153 -4.55 33.57 8.31
N ASP A 154 -5.00 34.72 7.78
CA ASP A 154 -6.41 35.09 7.70
C ASP A 154 -7.22 34.29 6.68
N GLN A 155 -6.58 33.45 5.87
CA GLN A 155 -7.24 32.48 4.99
C GLN A 155 -7.50 31.13 5.67
N PHE A 156 -7.01 30.93 6.89
CA PHE A 156 -7.27 29.74 7.69
C PHE A 156 -8.41 30.01 8.67
N VAL A 157 -9.34 29.06 8.77
CA VAL A 157 -10.45 29.09 9.74
C VAL A 157 -10.16 28.06 10.82
N SER A 158 -10.00 28.52 12.06
CA SER A 158 -9.80 27.65 13.22
C SER A 158 -11.14 27.06 13.67
N VAL A 159 -11.25 25.73 13.66
CA VAL A 159 -12.48 25.05 14.12
C VAL A 159 -12.83 25.35 15.58
N LYS A 160 -11.82 25.67 16.40
CA LYS A 160 -12.01 26.05 17.81
C LYS A 160 -12.59 27.45 17.97
N ASP A 161 -12.20 28.38 17.09
CA ASP A 161 -12.76 29.73 17.09
C ASP A 161 -14.23 29.72 16.61
N GLU A 162 -14.58 28.74 15.78
CA GLU A 162 -15.94 28.49 15.30
C GLU A 162 -16.77 27.55 16.20
N GLY A 163 -16.25 27.21 17.38
CA GLY A 163 -17.03 26.62 18.48
C GLY A 163 -16.76 25.16 18.81
N ALA A 164 -16.00 24.43 17.99
CA ALA A 164 -15.55 23.07 18.30
C ALA A 164 -14.67 23.07 19.57
N LYS A 165 -14.81 22.06 20.42
CA LYS A 165 -14.04 21.96 21.67
C LYS A 165 -12.74 21.20 21.47
N GLY A 166 -12.77 20.08 20.76
CA GLY A 166 -11.62 19.20 20.58
C GLY A 166 -11.07 18.68 21.90
N ASP A 167 -11.96 18.38 22.86
CA ASP A 167 -11.62 17.88 24.20
C ASP A 167 -11.77 16.35 24.35
N GLY A 168 -12.18 15.67 23.27
CA GLY A 168 -12.39 14.22 23.23
C GLY A 168 -13.67 13.74 23.93
N VAL A 169 -14.56 14.67 24.35
CA VAL A 169 -15.80 14.34 25.08
C VAL A 169 -17.01 15.09 24.54
N SER A 170 -16.84 16.37 24.20
CA SER A 170 -17.90 17.22 23.66
C SER A 170 -18.29 16.77 22.25
N ASP A 171 -19.58 16.78 21.96
CA ASP A 171 -20.09 16.53 20.60
C ASP A 171 -19.85 17.77 19.73
N ASP A 172 -18.83 17.68 18.88
CA ASP A 172 -18.42 18.74 17.95
C ASP A 172 -19.07 18.61 16.56
N THR A 173 -19.98 17.65 16.34
CA THR A 173 -20.54 17.32 15.01
C THR A 173 -21.14 18.55 14.33
N ALA A 174 -21.99 19.30 15.03
CA ALA A 174 -22.66 20.47 14.46
C ALA A 174 -21.70 21.64 14.18
N ALA A 175 -20.66 21.81 15.00
CA ALA A 175 -19.66 22.86 14.81
C ALA A 175 -18.78 22.54 13.60
N LEU A 176 -18.30 21.30 13.50
CA LEU A 176 -17.48 20.84 12.38
C LEU A 176 -18.25 20.88 11.04
N GLN A 177 -19.51 20.44 11.03
CA GLN A 177 -20.34 20.43 9.82
C GLN A 177 -20.58 21.84 9.24
N ALA A 178 -20.51 22.89 10.06
CA ALA A 178 -20.68 24.27 9.62
C ALA A 178 -19.44 24.85 8.89
N ILE A 179 -18.30 24.15 8.91
CA ILE A 179 -17.00 24.68 8.50
C ILE A 179 -16.40 23.94 7.29
N PHE A 180 -16.75 22.66 7.09
CA PHE A 180 -16.04 21.80 6.14
C PHE A 180 -16.22 22.20 4.66
N ASP A 181 -15.20 22.86 4.11
CA ASP A 181 -14.92 22.92 2.66
C ASP A 181 -13.48 22.43 2.30
N LYS A 182 -12.49 22.61 3.19
CA LYS A 182 -11.10 22.06 3.13
C LYS A 182 -10.53 21.90 4.54
N ILE A 183 -9.67 20.91 4.80
CA ILE A 183 -9.16 20.63 6.16
C ILE A 183 -7.65 20.34 6.23
N VAL A 184 -7.00 20.90 7.25
CA VAL A 184 -5.59 20.67 7.60
C VAL A 184 -5.51 20.52 9.12
N GLY A 185 -4.86 19.47 9.60
CA GLY A 185 -4.65 19.24 11.02
C GLY A 185 -3.38 19.91 11.55
N GLU A 186 -3.28 20.00 12.89
CA GLU A 186 -2.10 20.47 13.61
C GLU A 186 -1.54 19.31 14.45
N ALA A 187 -0.51 18.63 13.92
CA ALA A 187 0.22 17.52 14.54
C ALA A 187 -0.61 16.24 14.86
N TRP A 188 -1.58 16.32 15.78
CA TRP A 188 -2.40 15.19 16.23
C TRP A 188 -3.88 15.58 16.29
N SER A 189 -4.44 15.96 15.15
CA SER A 189 -5.84 16.37 15.02
C SER A 189 -6.72 15.18 14.65
N VAL A 190 -7.63 14.82 15.55
CA VAL A 190 -8.42 13.57 15.45
C VAL A 190 -9.90 13.88 15.30
N ILE A 191 -10.55 13.27 14.30
CA ILE A 191 -12.00 13.15 14.23
C ILE A 191 -12.36 11.70 14.61
N ALA A 192 -13.12 11.55 15.70
CA ALA A 192 -13.51 10.25 16.24
C ALA A 192 -15.03 10.07 16.22
N GLY A 193 -15.53 9.05 15.52
CA GLY A 193 -16.95 8.70 15.52
C GLY A 193 -17.34 7.91 16.77
N GLN A 194 -18.43 8.30 17.44
CA GLN A 194 -18.95 7.60 18.62
C GLN A 194 -20.48 7.57 18.63
N GLY A 195 -21.03 6.54 19.26
CA GLY A 195 -22.41 6.51 19.72
C GLY A 195 -23.31 5.58 18.93
N PRO A 196 -24.60 5.50 19.30
CA PRO A 196 -25.51 4.46 18.83
C PRO A 196 -25.71 4.39 17.31
N ILE A 197 -25.43 5.48 16.59
CA ILE A 197 -25.52 5.53 15.13
C ILE A 197 -24.52 4.56 14.46
N PHE A 198 -23.41 4.22 15.14
CA PHE A 198 -22.36 3.33 14.64
C PHE A 198 -22.44 1.91 15.21
N TYR A 199 -23.54 1.52 15.85
CA TYR A 199 -23.65 0.21 16.52
C TYR A 199 -24.19 -0.92 15.64
N ASP A 200 -24.78 -0.60 14.48
CA ASP A 200 -25.40 -1.60 13.61
C ASP A 200 -24.54 -1.88 12.38
N TYR A 201 -23.78 -2.98 12.40
CA TYR A 201 -23.01 -3.42 11.22
C TYR A 201 -23.89 -3.87 10.05
N ASN A 202 -25.20 -4.07 10.23
CA ASN A 202 -26.11 -4.39 9.12
C ASN A 202 -26.53 -3.13 8.36
N ASN A 203 -26.41 -1.96 9.00
CA ASN A 203 -26.70 -0.64 8.43
C ASN A 203 -25.51 0.29 8.69
N PRO A 204 -24.33 0.01 8.10
CA PRO A 204 -23.14 0.77 8.38
C PRO A 204 -23.27 2.21 7.85
N VAL A 205 -22.66 3.15 8.55
CA VAL A 205 -22.76 4.59 8.25
C VAL A 205 -21.38 5.27 8.32
N PRO A 206 -21.12 6.28 7.46
CA PRO A 206 -19.86 7.00 7.47
C PRO A 206 -19.70 7.89 8.69
N VAL A 207 -18.52 7.86 9.32
CA VAL A 207 -18.07 8.85 10.30
C VAL A 207 -17.70 10.14 9.56
N VAL A 208 -16.84 10.02 8.56
CA VAL A 208 -16.48 11.12 7.65
C VAL A 208 -16.90 10.77 6.23
N ARG A 209 -17.71 11.65 5.63
CA ARG A 209 -18.04 11.60 4.22
C ARG A 209 -17.25 12.68 3.47
N ALA A 210 -16.27 12.25 2.67
CA ALA A 210 -15.45 13.11 1.83
C ALA A 210 -16.15 13.38 0.48
N GLY A 211 -16.95 14.46 0.47
CA GLY A 211 -17.81 14.85 -0.64
C GLY A 211 -19.13 14.10 -0.69
N GLU A 212 -20.16 14.73 -1.24
CA GLU A 212 -21.42 14.01 -1.54
C GLU A 212 -21.21 13.03 -2.70
N PRO A 213 -22.03 11.98 -2.81
CA PRO A 213 -22.02 11.09 -3.98
C PRO A 213 -22.07 11.89 -5.28
N ASP A 214 -21.18 11.54 -6.21
CA ASP A 214 -21.04 12.17 -7.54
C ASP A 214 -20.63 13.65 -7.51
N SER A 215 -20.17 14.16 -6.36
CA SER A 215 -19.61 15.52 -6.28
C SER A 215 -18.26 15.60 -7.00
N GLU A 216 -18.00 16.77 -7.60
CA GLU A 216 -16.72 17.08 -8.23
C GLU A 216 -16.11 18.32 -7.57
N GLY A 217 -14.85 18.24 -7.14
CA GLY A 217 -14.17 19.33 -6.46
C GLY A 217 -12.79 18.98 -5.94
N VAL A 218 -12.04 20.00 -5.51
CA VAL A 218 -10.75 19.81 -4.86
C VAL A 218 -10.97 19.60 -3.37
N LEU A 219 -10.69 18.39 -2.89
CA LEU A 219 -10.58 18.08 -1.48
C LEU A 219 -9.13 17.69 -1.17
N GLU A 220 -8.53 18.41 -0.22
CA GLU A 220 -7.20 18.15 0.32
C GLU A 220 -7.35 17.99 1.83
N ILE A 221 -6.75 16.92 2.36
CA ILE A 221 -6.74 16.57 3.78
C ILE A 221 -5.29 16.30 4.16
N THR A 222 -4.73 17.03 5.12
CA THR A 222 -3.38 16.78 5.62
C THR A 222 -3.34 16.77 7.13
N ASP A 223 -2.46 15.95 7.71
CA ASP A 223 -2.19 15.90 9.16
C ASP A 223 -3.40 15.60 10.05
N MET A 224 -4.34 14.80 9.52
CA MET A 224 -5.56 14.38 10.21
C MET A 224 -5.53 12.89 10.55
N LEU A 225 -6.18 12.54 11.66
CA LEU A 225 -6.48 11.18 12.07
C LEU A 225 -8.00 10.98 12.06
N PHE A 226 -8.45 9.86 11.52
CA PHE A 226 -9.85 9.46 11.54
C PHE A 226 -9.97 8.13 12.29
N THR A 227 -10.84 8.09 13.29
CA THR A 227 -10.96 6.93 14.16
C THR A 227 -12.37 6.80 14.75
N THR A 228 -12.54 5.87 15.67
CA THR A 228 -13.78 5.65 16.42
C THR A 228 -13.50 5.62 17.93
N ILE A 229 -14.53 5.88 18.72
CA ILE A 229 -14.56 5.56 20.14
C ILE A 229 -15.50 4.37 20.29
N GLY A 230 -14.95 3.25 20.74
CA GLY A 230 -15.59 1.94 20.75
C GLY A 230 -16.77 1.82 21.73
N PRO A 231 -17.67 0.83 21.49
CA PRO A 231 -17.72 -0.02 20.30
C PRO A 231 -18.37 0.69 19.10
N ALA A 232 -17.88 0.45 17.88
CA ALA A 232 -18.41 1.07 16.65
C ALA A 232 -18.47 0.10 15.44
N PRO A 233 -19.11 -1.08 15.57
CA PRO A 233 -19.13 -2.12 14.53
C PRO A 233 -19.77 -1.71 13.20
N GLY A 234 -20.60 -0.66 13.18
CA GLY A 234 -21.26 -0.11 12.00
C GLY A 234 -20.57 1.14 11.42
N ALA A 235 -19.41 1.55 11.93
CA ALA A 235 -18.71 2.72 11.41
C ALA A 235 -17.98 2.41 10.10
N ILE A 236 -18.29 3.17 9.04
CA ILE A 236 -17.37 3.37 7.91
C ILE A 236 -16.51 4.58 8.27
N VAL A 237 -15.22 4.41 8.58
CA VAL A 237 -14.43 5.51 9.15
C VAL A 237 -14.30 6.67 8.15
N VAL A 238 -13.96 6.37 6.90
CA VAL A 238 -13.99 7.33 5.80
C VAL A 238 -14.71 6.74 4.58
N GLU A 239 -15.77 7.40 4.15
CA GLU A 239 -16.40 7.21 2.83
C GLU A 239 -15.95 8.33 1.91
N TRP A 240 -15.30 7.98 0.80
CA TRP A 240 -14.73 8.92 -0.15
C TRP A 240 -15.52 8.90 -1.45
N ASN A 241 -16.22 10.01 -1.72
CA ASN A 241 -17.10 10.14 -2.88
C ASN A 241 -16.56 11.12 -3.92
N VAL A 242 -15.83 12.14 -3.48
CA VAL A 242 -15.47 13.26 -4.35
C VAL A 242 -14.60 12.82 -5.53
N LYS A 243 -14.99 13.29 -6.71
CA LYS A 243 -14.19 13.25 -7.92
C LYS A 243 -13.37 14.54 -8.02
N GLN A 244 -12.09 14.42 -8.28
CA GLN A 244 -11.23 15.56 -8.47
C GLN A 244 -11.34 16.08 -9.91
N PRO A 245 -11.33 17.41 -10.13
CA PRO A 245 -11.28 17.98 -11.47
C PRO A 245 -10.02 17.52 -12.21
N GLU A 246 -10.12 17.39 -13.54
CA GLU A 246 -8.96 17.04 -14.37
C GLU A 246 -7.76 17.97 -14.08
N GLY A 247 -6.64 17.36 -13.70
CA GLY A 247 -5.38 18.07 -13.44
C GLY A 247 -5.17 18.60 -12.02
N LEU A 248 -6.09 18.36 -11.08
CA LEU A 248 -5.95 18.78 -9.68
C LEU A 248 -6.15 17.60 -8.73
N ASN A 249 -5.08 16.85 -8.44
CA ASN A 249 -5.19 15.74 -7.50
C ASN A 249 -4.91 16.20 -6.06
N GLY A 250 -5.66 15.75 -5.07
CA GLY A 250 -5.56 16.13 -3.65
C GLY A 250 -5.15 14.95 -2.77
N ALA A 251 -4.33 15.23 -1.75
CA ALA A 251 -3.75 14.22 -0.85
C ALA A 251 -4.63 13.95 0.37
N THR A 252 -4.57 12.74 0.93
CA THR A 252 -5.03 12.44 2.29
C THR A 252 -4.10 11.46 3.00
N GLY A 253 -4.01 11.61 4.33
CA GLY A 253 -3.37 10.72 5.29
C GLY A 253 -4.39 10.30 6.35
N ILE A 254 -4.38 9.04 6.76
CA ILE A 254 -5.23 8.48 7.83
C ILE A 254 -4.31 7.71 8.78
N LEU A 255 -4.53 7.82 10.09
CA LEU A 255 -3.91 7.04 11.16
C LEU A 255 -4.99 6.74 12.22
N GLY A 256 -5.00 5.52 12.78
CA GLY A 256 -5.92 5.07 13.82
C GLY A 256 -5.19 4.51 15.06
N GLY A 257 -5.91 4.33 16.18
CA GLY A 257 -5.47 3.65 17.41
C GLY A 257 -4.62 4.49 18.37
N ALA A 258 -5.24 5.01 19.44
CA ALA A 258 -4.58 5.79 20.49
C ALA A 258 -5.48 5.90 21.74
N ALA A 259 -4.97 6.50 22.82
CA ALA A 259 -5.71 6.84 24.03
C ALA A 259 -7.01 7.61 23.70
N GLY A 260 -8.07 7.27 24.42
CA GLY A 260 -9.41 7.86 24.23
C GLY A 260 -10.32 7.06 23.29
N THR A 261 -9.82 6.00 22.66
CA THR A 261 -10.60 5.11 21.78
C THR A 261 -11.50 4.13 22.54
N GLN A 262 -11.27 3.87 23.83
CA GLN A 262 -11.96 2.80 24.59
C GLN A 262 -11.79 1.40 23.94
N LEU A 263 -10.64 1.21 23.29
CA LEU A 263 -10.25 0.00 22.58
C LEU A 263 -8.81 -0.37 22.96
N GLU A 264 -8.50 -0.33 24.26
CA GLU A 264 -7.16 -0.58 24.81
C GLU A 264 -7.10 -1.93 25.56
N LEU A 265 -6.65 -1.94 26.83
CA LEU A 265 -6.41 -3.16 27.62
C LEU A 265 -7.70 -3.89 28.03
N GLU A 266 -8.86 -3.25 27.88
CA GLU A 266 -10.19 -3.86 27.97
C GLU A 266 -10.45 -4.88 26.85
N CYS A 267 -9.62 -4.91 25.81
CA CYS A 267 -9.67 -5.85 24.69
C CYS A 267 -8.43 -6.78 24.68
N PRO A 268 -8.27 -7.63 25.70
CA PRO A 268 -7.06 -8.45 25.84
C PRO A 268 -6.91 -9.45 24.69
N SER A 269 -5.66 -9.72 24.30
CA SER A 269 -5.33 -10.66 23.23
C SER A 269 -5.86 -12.08 23.44
N ASP A 270 -6.07 -12.49 24.69
CA ASP A 270 -6.66 -13.79 25.05
C ASP A 270 -8.18 -13.89 24.80
N GLY A 271 -8.82 -12.78 24.41
CA GLY A 271 -10.24 -12.72 24.10
C GLY A 271 -11.16 -12.89 25.31
N SER A 272 -10.63 -12.83 26.55
CA SER A 272 -11.37 -13.12 27.78
C SER A 272 -12.56 -12.20 28.05
N ASN A 273 -12.58 -11.01 27.44
CA ASN A 273 -13.69 -10.04 27.54
C ASN A 273 -14.72 -10.13 26.40
N GLY A 274 -14.60 -11.12 25.50
CA GLY A 274 -15.52 -11.29 24.37
C GLY A 274 -15.38 -10.20 23.30
N TYR A 275 -16.38 -10.09 22.42
CA TYR A 275 -16.33 -9.21 21.25
C TYR A 275 -17.06 -7.88 21.44
N ASP A 276 -18.12 -7.85 22.24
CA ASP A 276 -19.14 -6.79 22.25
C ASP A 276 -18.57 -5.37 22.43
N HIS A 277 -17.49 -5.23 23.20
CA HIS A 277 -16.86 -3.93 23.49
C HIS A 277 -15.66 -3.62 22.58
N CYS A 278 -15.18 -4.60 21.82
CA CYS A 278 -13.91 -4.53 21.08
C CYS A 278 -14.09 -4.32 19.58
N PHE A 279 -15.31 -4.01 19.14
CA PHE A 279 -15.58 -3.61 17.76
C PHE A 279 -15.07 -2.19 17.47
N ALA A 280 -14.14 -2.08 16.54
CA ALA A 280 -13.52 -0.83 16.15
C ALA A 280 -14.25 -0.15 14.97
N ALA A 281 -14.53 -0.89 13.90
CA ALA A 281 -15.15 -0.33 12.69
C ALA A 281 -15.77 -1.42 11.80
N PHE A 282 -16.70 -1.04 10.93
CA PHE A 282 -17.19 -1.89 9.84
C PHE A 282 -16.19 -1.97 8.68
N LEU A 283 -15.71 -0.79 8.25
CA LEU A 283 -14.84 -0.56 7.10
C LEU A 283 -14.03 0.71 7.36
N ALA A 284 -12.72 0.68 7.15
CA ALA A 284 -11.90 1.85 7.46
C ALA A 284 -11.90 2.89 6.32
N LEU A 285 -11.74 2.48 5.06
CA LEU A 285 -11.78 3.38 3.90
C LEU A 285 -12.61 2.80 2.77
N HIS A 286 -13.60 3.56 2.30
CA HIS A 286 -14.45 3.21 1.17
C HIS A 286 -14.30 4.23 0.04
N LEU A 287 -13.60 3.89 -1.04
CA LEU A 287 -13.61 4.70 -2.27
C LEU A 287 -14.81 4.31 -3.12
N LYS A 288 -15.76 5.24 -3.31
CA LYS A 288 -16.99 5.01 -4.07
C LYS A 288 -16.76 5.07 -5.58
N PRO A 289 -17.68 4.53 -6.42
CA PRO A 289 -17.44 4.34 -7.84
C PRO A 289 -17.00 5.58 -8.64
N SER A 290 -17.63 6.73 -8.42
CA SER A 290 -17.29 7.96 -9.15
C SER A 290 -16.09 8.73 -8.57
N SER A 291 -15.54 8.27 -7.44
CA SER A 291 -14.51 8.99 -6.71
C SER A 291 -13.13 8.84 -7.33
N THR A 292 -12.22 9.77 -7.00
CA THR A 292 -10.79 9.71 -7.35
C THR A 292 -9.97 10.07 -6.12
N ALA A 293 -8.78 9.51 -5.97
CA ALA A 293 -7.98 9.77 -4.77
C ALA A 293 -6.47 9.70 -5.02
N TYR A 294 -5.72 10.59 -4.37
CA TYR A 294 -4.28 10.48 -4.21
C TYR A 294 -3.99 10.28 -2.71
N LEU A 295 -3.66 9.07 -2.31
CA LEU A 295 -3.42 8.67 -0.93
C LEU A 295 -1.91 8.48 -0.74
N GLU A 296 -1.23 9.41 -0.09
CA GLU A 296 0.22 9.33 0.11
C GLU A 296 0.52 9.13 1.60
N GLY A 297 1.25 8.06 1.92
CA GLY A 297 1.66 7.73 3.29
C GLY A 297 0.52 7.43 4.26
N SER A 298 -0.68 7.11 3.75
CA SER A 298 -1.84 6.75 4.56
C SER A 298 -1.66 5.40 5.25
N TRP A 299 -1.90 5.34 6.56
CA TRP A 299 -1.85 4.12 7.37
C TRP A 299 -3.22 3.77 7.97
N ILE A 300 -3.88 2.81 7.33
CA ILE A 300 -5.16 2.26 7.75
C ILE A 300 -4.88 1.12 8.74
N TRP A 301 -4.62 1.48 9.99
CA TRP A 301 -4.22 0.53 11.04
C TRP A 301 -5.39 0.17 11.95
N LEU A 302 -5.66 -1.13 12.08
CA LEU A 302 -6.36 -1.65 13.24
C LEU A 302 -5.34 -2.07 14.30
N ALA A 303 -5.47 -1.53 15.51
CA ALA A 303 -4.48 -1.71 16.56
C ALA A 303 -4.26 -3.17 16.96
N ASP A 304 -3.02 -3.65 16.84
CA ASP A 304 -2.59 -4.97 17.31
C ASP A 304 -2.00 -4.93 18.73
N HIS A 305 -1.61 -3.75 19.19
CA HIS A 305 -1.10 -3.48 20.54
C HIS A 305 -1.52 -2.09 21.04
N VAL A 306 -1.44 -1.91 22.35
CA VAL A 306 -1.67 -0.61 22.98
C VAL A 306 -0.51 0.34 22.71
N LEU A 307 -0.80 1.57 22.28
CA LEU A 307 0.22 2.61 22.10
C LEU A 307 0.52 3.39 23.39
N ASP A 308 -0.53 3.76 24.14
CA ASP A 308 -0.44 4.73 25.23
C ASP A 308 -0.33 4.13 26.64
N ALA A 309 -0.41 2.79 26.75
CA ALA A 309 -0.19 2.08 28.02
C ALA A 309 1.28 1.65 28.19
N ASP A 310 1.60 0.36 28.10
CA ASP A 310 2.99 -0.11 28.15
C ASP A 310 3.70 -0.07 26.80
N GLY A 311 2.96 0.27 25.73
CA GLY A 311 3.46 0.37 24.36
C GLY A 311 3.74 -0.99 23.69
N ILE A 312 3.44 -2.12 24.35
CA ILE A 312 3.84 -3.45 23.89
C ILE A 312 2.78 -4.54 24.09
N SER A 313 1.81 -4.35 24.98
CA SER A 313 0.77 -5.33 25.23
C SER A 313 -0.14 -5.47 24.02
N GLN A 314 -0.22 -6.69 23.49
CA GLN A 314 -1.09 -7.02 22.36
C GLN A 314 -2.56 -7.03 22.77
N ILE A 315 -3.42 -6.61 21.85
CA ILE A 315 -4.87 -6.51 22.03
C ILE A 315 -5.60 -7.21 20.88
N SER A 316 -6.88 -7.52 21.10
CA SER A 316 -7.81 -8.10 20.13
C SER A 316 -8.99 -7.16 19.91
N ILE A 317 -8.87 -6.29 18.92
CA ILE A 317 -9.97 -5.43 18.45
C ILE A 317 -10.38 -5.80 17.03
N TYR A 318 -11.61 -5.47 16.65
CA TYR A 318 -12.24 -6.03 15.46
C TYR A 318 -12.71 -4.93 14.52
N SER A 319 -12.07 -4.84 13.35
CA SER A 319 -12.57 -4.10 12.19
C SER A 319 -12.81 -5.05 11.04
N GLY A 320 -13.97 -4.95 10.40
CA GLY A 320 -14.37 -5.90 9.34
C GLY A 320 -13.43 -5.83 8.14
N ARG A 321 -13.20 -4.62 7.63
CA ARG A 321 -12.53 -4.37 6.35
C ARG A 321 -11.55 -3.20 6.46
N GLY A 322 -10.44 -3.27 5.74
CA GLY A 322 -9.49 -2.16 5.62
C GLY A 322 -9.92 -1.16 4.57
N VAL A 323 -9.49 -1.38 3.34
CA VAL A 323 -9.76 -0.54 2.18
C VAL A 323 -10.63 -1.31 1.19
N LEU A 324 -11.80 -0.75 0.87
CA LEU A 324 -12.62 -1.15 -0.27
C LEU A 324 -12.60 -0.03 -1.30
N SER A 325 -12.14 -0.34 -2.51
CA SER A 325 -12.25 0.58 -3.64
C SER A 325 -13.15 0.01 -4.71
N GLU A 326 -14.19 0.76 -5.04
CA GLU A 326 -15.04 0.56 -6.22
C GLU A 326 -14.76 1.64 -7.29
N SER A 327 -13.79 2.52 -7.04
CA SER A 327 -13.52 3.70 -7.85
C SER A 327 -13.13 3.33 -9.28
N GLU A 328 -13.73 4.02 -10.26
CA GLU A 328 -13.30 3.97 -11.68
C GLU A 328 -11.98 4.75 -11.94
N GLY A 329 -11.48 5.40 -10.90
CA GLY A 329 -10.20 6.09 -10.89
C GLY A 329 -10.18 7.44 -11.62
N PRO A 330 -8.99 8.06 -11.68
CA PRO A 330 -7.72 7.49 -11.23
C PRO A 330 -7.57 7.48 -9.70
N VAL A 331 -6.89 6.44 -9.20
CA VAL A 331 -6.49 6.33 -7.78
C VAL A 331 -5.01 6.03 -7.68
N TRP A 332 -4.32 6.75 -6.80
CA TRP A 332 -2.92 6.51 -6.43
C TRP A 332 -2.82 6.24 -4.95
N MET A 333 -2.23 5.10 -4.57
CA MET A 333 -1.87 4.75 -3.20
C MET A 333 -0.36 4.66 -3.11
N ILE A 334 0.26 5.74 -2.64
CA ILE A 334 1.70 5.97 -2.63
C ILE A 334 2.25 5.70 -1.23
N GLY A 335 3.02 4.63 -1.08
CA GLY A 335 3.75 4.35 0.14
C GLY A 335 5.06 5.12 0.19
N VAL A 336 5.23 5.99 1.18
CA VAL A 336 6.44 6.79 1.39
C VAL A 336 7.32 6.26 2.53
N ASN A 337 8.42 5.61 2.18
CA ASN A 337 9.48 5.32 3.15
C ASN A 337 10.63 6.33 3.00
N CYS A 338 10.67 7.36 3.85
CA CYS A 338 11.84 8.23 3.98
C CYS A 338 12.66 7.81 5.19
N THR A 339 13.75 7.05 5.01
CA THR A 339 14.74 6.85 6.08
C THR A 339 15.81 7.93 6.05
N PHE A 340 15.79 8.86 7.01
CA PHE A 340 16.92 9.76 7.27
C PHE A 340 17.83 9.14 8.33
N GLU A 341 19.02 8.67 7.93
CA GLU A 341 20.06 8.29 8.88
C GLU A 341 20.89 9.55 9.24
N SER A 342 20.75 10.04 10.48
CA SER A 342 21.65 11.04 11.05
C SER A 342 22.81 10.35 11.76
N THR A 343 24.03 10.80 11.53
CA THR A 343 25.26 10.28 12.16
C THR A 343 25.37 10.52 13.68
N SER A 344 24.37 11.13 14.31
CA SER A 344 24.29 11.30 15.76
C SER A 344 23.28 10.31 16.35
N HIS A 345 23.74 9.47 17.27
CA HIS A 345 23.02 8.40 18.01
C HIS A 345 21.85 8.90 18.90
N LEU A 346 21.07 9.86 18.43
CA LEU A 346 19.87 10.32 19.10
C LEU A 346 18.96 11.00 18.06
N LEU A 347 18.14 10.20 17.37
CA LEU A 347 16.86 10.65 16.83
C LEU A 347 15.97 9.44 16.51
N LEU A 348 14.67 9.63 16.74
CA LEU A 348 13.60 8.64 16.85
C LEU A 348 13.40 7.76 15.61
N LEU A 349 12.98 6.52 15.87
CA LEU A 349 12.34 5.60 14.91
C LEU A 349 10.93 6.12 14.52
N LEU A 350 10.87 7.21 13.78
CA LEU A 350 9.65 7.66 13.09
C LEU A 350 10.03 7.88 11.63
N ASN A 351 10.07 6.80 10.84
CA ASN A 351 10.34 6.83 9.40
C ASN A 351 9.89 5.51 8.77
N SER A 352 8.59 5.37 8.56
CA SER A 352 7.99 4.29 7.75
C SER A 352 6.53 4.64 7.43
N SER A 353 6.29 5.55 6.48
CA SER A 353 4.92 5.90 6.06
C SER A 353 4.54 5.11 4.81
N PHE A 354 4.33 3.80 4.91
CA PHE A 354 3.86 3.03 3.74
C PHE A 354 2.36 3.29 3.47
N SER A 355 1.83 2.96 2.28
CA SER A 355 0.38 2.82 2.09
C SER A 355 -0.01 1.47 2.69
N ILE A 356 -0.62 1.49 3.87
CA ILE A 356 -0.76 0.30 4.71
C ILE A 356 -2.23 0.09 5.03
N ALA A 357 -2.69 -1.16 4.93
CA ALA A 357 -3.90 -1.60 5.60
C ALA A 357 -3.58 -2.86 6.40
N GLU A 358 -3.91 -2.86 7.70
CA GLU A 358 -3.42 -3.87 8.63
C GLU A 358 -4.49 -4.34 9.61
N HIS A 359 -4.45 -5.64 9.88
CA HIS A 359 -5.17 -6.33 10.95
C HIS A 359 -6.71 -6.34 10.80
N HIS A 360 -7.24 -6.04 9.62
CA HIS A 360 -8.68 -6.14 9.37
C HIS A 360 -9.12 -7.60 9.17
N VAL A 361 -10.31 -7.94 9.66
CA VAL A 361 -10.79 -9.32 9.83
C VAL A 361 -11.00 -10.05 8.50
N GLN A 362 -11.50 -9.38 7.47
CA GLN A 362 -11.85 -10.02 6.20
C GLN A 362 -10.80 -9.76 5.12
N TYR A 363 -10.45 -8.50 4.92
CA TYR A 363 -9.43 -8.11 3.96
C TYR A 363 -8.79 -6.77 4.32
N GLN A 364 -7.54 -6.61 3.89
CA GLN A 364 -6.79 -5.37 4.03
C GLN A 364 -7.07 -4.44 2.84
N PHE A 365 -6.97 -4.96 1.61
CA PHE A 365 -7.40 -4.28 0.39
C PHE A 365 -8.36 -5.17 -0.43
N GLN A 366 -9.48 -4.59 -0.87
CA GLN A 366 -10.34 -5.15 -1.90
C GLN A 366 -10.57 -4.11 -3.00
N LEU A 367 -10.27 -4.49 -4.24
CA LEU A 367 -10.59 -3.73 -5.44
C LEU A 367 -11.72 -4.48 -6.15
N ASP A 368 -12.89 -3.85 -6.21
CA ASP A 368 -14.12 -4.48 -6.71
C ASP A 368 -14.74 -3.60 -7.80
N ASN A 369 -14.80 -4.12 -9.03
CA ASN A 369 -15.22 -3.34 -10.20
C ASN A 369 -14.41 -2.03 -10.36
N ALA A 370 -13.20 -1.98 -9.80
CA ALA A 370 -12.35 -0.81 -9.76
C ALA A 370 -11.58 -0.64 -11.07
N LYS A 371 -11.20 0.60 -11.38
CA LYS A 371 -10.43 0.90 -12.58
C LYS A 371 -9.29 1.87 -12.30
N ASN A 372 -8.21 1.75 -13.07
CA ASN A 372 -7.15 2.75 -13.11
C ASN A 372 -6.56 3.06 -11.73
N HIS A 373 -5.92 2.06 -11.12
CA HIS A 373 -5.27 2.23 -9.81
C HIS A 373 -3.75 2.01 -9.93
N TYR A 374 -2.98 2.87 -9.27
CA TYR A 374 -1.57 2.65 -8.96
C TYR A 374 -1.43 2.44 -7.45
N LEU A 375 -0.84 1.32 -7.04
CA LEU A 375 -0.54 0.99 -5.65
C LEU A 375 0.95 0.69 -5.54
N GLY A 376 1.72 1.54 -4.86
CA GLY A 376 3.18 1.37 -4.78
C GLY A 376 3.80 2.20 -3.67
N LEU A 377 4.56 1.62 -2.74
CA LEU A 377 4.44 0.24 -2.23
C LEU A 377 3.18 0.10 -1.35
N ILE A 378 2.43 -1.01 -1.49
CA ILE A 378 1.46 -1.43 -0.47
C ILE A 378 2.05 -2.41 0.53
N GLN A 379 1.54 -2.37 1.76
CA GLN A 379 1.95 -3.28 2.83
C GLN A 379 0.74 -3.70 3.67
N THR A 380 0.75 -4.94 4.16
CA THR A 380 -0.35 -5.50 4.95
C THR A 380 0.12 -6.53 5.97
N GLU A 381 -0.58 -6.62 7.11
CA GLU A 381 -0.48 -7.74 8.06
C GLU A 381 -1.86 -8.34 8.38
N THR A 382 -1.93 -9.66 8.42
CA THR A 382 -3.10 -10.41 8.92
C THR A 382 -3.25 -10.22 10.44
N PRO A 383 -4.46 -9.98 10.99
CA PRO A 383 -4.63 -9.80 12.43
C PRO A 383 -4.14 -10.98 13.25
N TYR A 384 -3.41 -10.70 14.33
CA TYR A 384 -2.60 -11.70 15.04
C TYR A 384 -3.43 -12.79 15.73
N PHE A 385 -4.68 -12.49 16.06
CA PHE A 385 -5.62 -13.46 16.63
C PHE A 385 -6.04 -14.54 15.63
N GLN A 386 -6.02 -14.28 14.32
CA GLN A 386 -6.47 -15.26 13.32
C GLN A 386 -5.57 -16.50 13.32
N PRO A 387 -6.14 -17.71 13.13
CA PRO A 387 -7.51 -18.02 12.69
C PRO A 387 -8.56 -18.12 13.81
N ASN A 388 -8.34 -17.57 15.01
CA ASN A 388 -9.30 -17.63 16.11
C ASN A 388 -9.60 -16.24 16.70
N PRO A 389 -10.77 -15.63 16.41
CA PRO A 389 -11.85 -16.18 15.61
C PRO A 389 -11.49 -16.38 14.13
N ALA A 390 -12.20 -17.29 13.47
CA ALA A 390 -12.05 -17.51 12.04
C ALA A 390 -12.52 -16.27 11.26
N PRO A 391 -11.88 -15.89 10.15
CA PRO A 391 -12.49 -14.96 9.22
C PRO A 391 -13.85 -15.54 8.77
N SER A 392 -15.00 -14.85 8.82
CA SER A 392 -15.31 -13.42 8.95
C SER A 392 -15.72 -12.94 10.36
N ALA A 393 -15.69 -13.81 11.36
CA ALA A 393 -16.12 -13.47 12.72
C ALA A 393 -15.19 -12.44 13.39
N PRO A 394 -15.72 -11.53 14.24
CA PRO A 394 -17.10 -11.49 14.74
C PRO A 394 -18.11 -10.75 13.84
N PHE A 395 -17.70 -10.35 12.63
CA PHE A 395 -18.62 -9.84 11.62
C PHE A 395 -19.34 -10.99 10.90
N VAL A 396 -20.38 -10.62 10.17
CA VAL A 396 -21.01 -11.50 9.19
C VAL A 396 -20.68 -10.98 7.79
N THR A 397 -20.52 -11.90 6.84
CA THR A 397 -20.36 -11.57 5.43
C THR A 397 -21.57 -10.73 4.96
N ASN A 398 -21.27 -9.66 4.24
CA ASN A 398 -22.24 -8.75 3.65
C ASN A 398 -22.03 -8.67 2.13
N CYS A 399 -22.97 -9.25 1.37
CA CYS A 399 -22.89 -9.26 -0.10
C CYS A 399 -22.97 -7.87 -0.73
N ALA A 400 -23.48 -6.86 -0.03
CA ALA A 400 -23.49 -5.47 -0.52
C ALA A 400 -22.09 -4.84 -0.59
N PHE A 401 -21.10 -5.46 0.09
CA PHE A 401 -19.69 -5.06 0.07
C PHE A 401 -18.80 -6.11 -0.63
N ASN A 402 -19.44 -7.06 -1.33
CA ASN A 402 -18.79 -8.18 -2.03
C ASN A 402 -17.74 -8.90 -1.17
N ASP A 403 -18.10 -9.13 0.09
CA ASP A 403 -17.21 -9.77 1.05
C ASP A 403 -16.80 -11.17 0.60
N PRO A 404 -15.58 -11.61 0.94
CA PRO A 404 -15.14 -12.99 0.72
C PRO A 404 -15.99 -13.98 1.53
N ASP A 405 -16.45 -15.03 0.84
CA ASP A 405 -17.13 -16.20 1.43
C ASP A 405 -16.16 -17.33 1.79
N TYR A 406 -14.94 -17.26 1.24
CA TYR A 406 -13.88 -18.23 1.44
C TYR A 406 -12.64 -17.57 2.04
N PHE A 407 -12.08 -18.26 3.04
CA PHE A 407 -10.85 -17.91 3.69
C PHE A 407 -10.06 -19.18 3.97
N ASP A 408 -8.75 -19.13 3.77
CA ASP A 408 -7.86 -20.26 4.03
C ASP A 408 -6.85 -19.92 5.13
N GLY A 409 -7.39 -19.72 6.33
CA GLY A 409 -6.62 -19.49 7.57
C GLY A 409 -6.47 -18.03 8.00
N GLY A 410 -6.81 -17.05 7.16
CA GLY A 410 -6.69 -15.63 7.51
C GLY A 410 -7.36 -14.69 6.50
N ALA A 411 -7.35 -13.41 6.83
CA ALA A 411 -7.83 -12.31 6.01
C ALA A 411 -7.04 -12.17 4.70
N TRP A 412 -7.69 -11.76 3.62
CA TRP A 412 -6.99 -11.47 2.36
C TRP A 412 -6.15 -10.19 2.50
N ALA A 413 -4.88 -10.22 2.11
CA ALA A 413 -4.10 -8.99 2.01
C ALA A 413 -4.60 -8.12 0.85
N LEU A 414 -4.87 -8.76 -0.28
CA LEU A 414 -5.36 -8.13 -1.49
C LEU A 414 -6.33 -9.08 -2.18
N ARG A 415 -7.51 -8.55 -2.52
CA ARG A 415 -8.49 -9.21 -3.39
C ARG A 415 -8.84 -8.30 -4.55
N VAL A 416 -8.79 -8.81 -5.78
CA VAL A 416 -9.13 -8.04 -6.99
C VAL A 416 -10.20 -8.76 -7.80
N ILE A 417 -11.31 -8.06 -8.05
CA ILE A 417 -12.54 -8.61 -8.59
C ILE A 417 -13.04 -7.68 -9.71
N GLU A 418 -13.28 -8.24 -10.89
CA GLU A 418 -13.82 -7.58 -12.09
C GLU A 418 -13.19 -6.20 -12.36
N SER A 419 -11.89 -6.06 -12.11
CA SER A 419 -11.19 -4.76 -12.11
C SER A 419 -10.20 -4.63 -13.26
N GLU A 420 -10.02 -3.43 -13.81
CA GLU A 420 -9.17 -3.19 -14.98
C GLU A 420 -8.14 -2.06 -14.80
N GLY A 421 -6.99 -2.18 -15.46
CA GLY A 421 -5.95 -1.14 -15.38
C GLY A 421 -5.37 -0.98 -13.97
N ILE A 422 -5.18 -2.09 -13.25
CA ILE A 422 -4.61 -2.09 -11.90
C ILE A 422 -3.10 -2.36 -11.97
N ILE A 423 -2.31 -1.51 -11.32
CA ILE A 423 -0.86 -1.67 -11.19
C ILE A 423 -0.50 -1.73 -9.72
N ILE A 424 0.18 -2.80 -9.34
CA ILE A 424 0.78 -2.95 -8.01
C ILE A 424 2.29 -2.96 -8.21
N PHE A 425 2.96 -1.90 -7.79
CA PHE A 425 4.39 -1.70 -7.98
C PHE A 425 5.12 -1.78 -6.64
N GLY A 426 5.42 -3.02 -6.26
CA GLY A 426 5.83 -3.40 -4.93
C GLY A 426 4.63 -3.78 -4.08
N ALA A 427 4.73 -4.92 -3.40
CA ALA A 427 3.83 -5.31 -2.31
C ALA A 427 4.59 -6.05 -1.19
N GLY A 428 4.29 -5.75 0.07
CA GLY A 428 4.81 -6.45 1.24
C GLY A 428 3.66 -6.99 2.10
N LEU A 429 3.28 -8.25 1.90
CA LEU A 429 2.05 -8.80 2.45
C LEU A 429 2.35 -9.95 3.43
N TYR A 430 2.06 -9.77 4.71
CA TYR A 430 2.59 -10.64 5.77
C TYR A 430 1.47 -11.33 6.57
N SER A 431 1.71 -12.60 6.90
CA SER A 431 0.96 -13.33 7.92
C SER A 431 1.96 -13.84 8.95
N LEU A 432 2.02 -13.19 10.10
CA LEU A 432 3.10 -13.43 11.08
C LEU A 432 2.74 -14.40 12.20
N PHE A 433 1.45 -14.66 12.40
CA PHE A 433 0.95 -15.38 13.55
C PHE A 433 -0.12 -16.41 13.18
N LYS A 434 -0.30 -17.39 14.07
CA LYS A 434 -1.53 -18.15 14.26
C LYS A 434 -1.93 -18.02 15.73
N HIS A 435 -2.98 -17.25 16.02
CA HIS A 435 -3.44 -17.01 17.40
C HIS A 435 -2.28 -16.58 18.33
N TYR A 436 -1.61 -15.49 17.94
CA TYR A 436 -0.47 -14.90 18.64
C TYR A 436 0.81 -15.77 18.74
N GLU A 437 0.81 -16.97 18.18
CA GLU A 437 1.99 -17.82 18.08
C GLU A 437 2.70 -17.68 16.72
N GLN A 438 4.04 -17.65 16.73
CA GLN A 438 4.85 -17.45 15.51
C GLN A 438 5.52 -18.72 14.98
N THR A 439 5.26 -19.88 15.57
CA THR A 439 5.87 -21.16 15.16
C THR A 439 5.59 -21.53 13.70
N CYS A 440 4.51 -21.01 13.13
CA CYS A 440 4.16 -21.18 11.71
C CYS A 440 5.13 -20.52 10.72
N LEU A 441 5.98 -19.59 11.18
CA LEU A 441 7.00 -18.95 10.33
C LEU A 441 8.14 -19.92 9.98
N ASP A 442 8.38 -20.96 10.80
CA ASP A 442 9.40 -21.98 10.52
C ASP A 442 9.08 -22.79 9.25
N THR A 443 7.78 -22.91 8.93
CA THR A 443 7.26 -23.67 7.78
C THR A 443 6.57 -22.81 6.74
N MET A 444 6.52 -21.48 6.94
CA MET A 444 5.82 -20.51 6.10
C MET A 444 4.35 -20.87 5.87
N ASP A 445 3.66 -21.28 6.94
CA ASP A 445 2.27 -21.78 6.85
C ASP A 445 1.28 -21.02 7.74
N CYS A 446 1.63 -19.83 8.25
CA CYS A 446 0.76 -19.02 9.11
C CYS A 446 -0.63 -18.79 8.50
N GLN A 447 -0.66 -18.59 7.18
CA GLN A 447 -1.86 -18.55 6.37
C GLN A 447 -1.64 -19.30 5.05
N SER A 448 -2.67 -19.90 4.46
CA SER A 448 -2.49 -20.68 3.23
C SER A 448 -2.40 -19.78 1.99
N GLN A 449 -3.29 -18.80 1.85
CA GLN A 449 -3.41 -17.93 0.68
C GLN A 449 -3.55 -16.46 1.11
N ILE A 450 -2.93 -15.51 0.40
CA ILE A 450 -2.88 -14.10 0.84
C ILE A 450 -3.29 -13.06 -0.22
N VAL A 451 -3.07 -13.35 -1.50
CA VAL A 451 -3.56 -12.53 -2.63
C VAL A 451 -4.50 -13.38 -3.45
N ASP A 452 -5.66 -12.83 -3.80
CA ASP A 452 -6.60 -13.45 -4.73
C ASP A 452 -7.00 -12.47 -5.83
N ILE A 453 -7.05 -12.99 -7.06
CA ILE A 453 -7.41 -12.24 -8.27
C ILE A 453 -8.32 -13.15 -9.09
N ASP A 454 -9.43 -12.64 -9.60
CA ASP A 454 -10.24 -13.42 -10.52
C ASP A 454 -9.57 -13.60 -11.90
N ASP A 455 -10.19 -14.41 -12.78
CA ASP A 455 -9.64 -14.67 -14.11
C ASP A 455 -10.02 -13.63 -15.18
N VAL A 456 -10.75 -12.58 -14.81
CA VAL A 456 -11.19 -11.50 -15.70
C VAL A 456 -10.49 -10.16 -15.45
N SER A 457 -9.89 -9.97 -14.28
CA SER A 457 -9.23 -8.71 -13.91
C SER A 457 -7.92 -8.46 -14.66
N GLU A 458 -7.71 -7.22 -15.07
CA GLU A 458 -6.47 -6.76 -15.70
C GLU A 458 -5.53 -6.11 -14.66
N VAL A 459 -4.70 -6.94 -14.03
CA VAL A 459 -3.79 -6.53 -12.95
C VAL A 459 -2.33 -6.86 -13.30
N ASN A 460 -1.43 -5.88 -13.23
CA ASN A 460 0.00 -6.14 -13.28
C ASN A 460 0.62 -5.96 -11.90
N ILE A 461 1.27 -7.00 -11.41
CA ILE A 461 1.94 -7.00 -10.11
C ILE A 461 3.44 -7.10 -10.33
N TYR A 462 4.18 -6.15 -9.79
CA TYR A 462 5.62 -6.11 -9.80
C TYR A 462 6.14 -6.19 -8.38
N SER A 463 7.16 -7.02 -8.15
CA SER A 463 7.81 -7.14 -6.84
C SER A 463 6.84 -7.43 -5.68
N LEU A 464 6.01 -8.47 -5.83
CA LEU A 464 5.16 -9.00 -4.77
C LEU A 464 6.01 -9.81 -3.79
N THR A 465 6.09 -9.35 -2.56
CA THR A 465 6.78 -10.03 -1.47
C THR A 465 5.79 -10.43 -0.40
N THR A 466 5.85 -11.69 0.02
CA THR A 466 5.02 -12.21 1.09
C THR A 466 5.84 -12.91 2.16
N LEU A 467 5.25 -13.10 3.35
CA LEU A 467 5.87 -13.82 4.45
C LEU A 467 4.85 -14.64 5.23
N GLY A 468 5.24 -15.85 5.61
CA GLY A 468 4.42 -16.73 6.44
C GLY A 468 3.24 -17.36 5.72
N VAL A 469 3.28 -17.44 4.38
CA VAL A 469 2.16 -17.94 3.57
C VAL A 469 2.54 -19.07 2.62
N THR A 470 1.61 -20.02 2.42
CA THR A 470 1.85 -21.18 1.54
C THR A 470 1.83 -20.77 0.06
N TYR A 471 0.81 -20.03 -0.36
CA TYR A 471 0.60 -19.51 -1.70
C TYR A 471 0.62 -17.97 -1.66
N GLN A 472 1.57 -17.39 -2.37
CA GLN A 472 1.76 -15.94 -2.44
C GLN A 472 0.69 -15.27 -3.31
N LEU A 473 0.16 -16.00 -4.29
CA LEU A 473 -0.88 -15.54 -5.21
C LEU A 473 -1.77 -16.71 -5.61
N SER A 474 -3.06 -16.43 -5.63
CA SER A 474 -4.14 -17.30 -6.03
C SER A 474 -4.91 -16.68 -7.18
N VAL A 475 -5.53 -17.54 -7.99
CA VAL A 475 -6.48 -17.13 -9.03
C VAL A 475 -7.79 -17.87 -8.80
N ASN A 476 -8.91 -17.16 -8.71
CA ASN A 476 -10.21 -17.72 -8.35
C ASN A 476 -10.14 -18.58 -7.08
N GLU A 477 -9.49 -18.07 -6.04
CA GLU A 477 -9.31 -18.69 -4.72
C GLU A 477 -8.52 -20.02 -4.76
N GLN A 478 -7.86 -20.32 -5.87
CA GLN A 478 -6.97 -21.47 -6.02
C GLN A 478 -5.51 -21.02 -5.97
N GLY A 479 -4.76 -21.52 -4.99
CA GLY A 479 -3.34 -21.23 -4.84
C GLY A 479 -2.51 -21.60 -6.08
N ILE A 480 -1.88 -20.60 -6.70
CA ILE A 480 -1.07 -20.77 -7.92
C ILE A 480 0.43 -20.73 -7.59
N ILE A 481 0.88 -19.68 -6.92
CA ILE A 481 2.32 -19.43 -6.72
C ILE A 481 2.73 -19.86 -5.32
N ASN A 482 3.27 -21.07 -5.20
CA ASN A 482 3.82 -21.55 -3.92
C ASN A 482 5.08 -20.76 -3.50
N HIS A 483 5.21 -20.45 -2.21
CA HIS A 483 6.33 -19.68 -1.68
C HIS A 483 7.70 -20.35 -1.90
N ASN A 484 7.75 -21.69 -1.95
CA ASN A 484 8.99 -22.45 -2.11
C ASN A 484 9.74 -22.13 -3.41
N SER A 485 9.01 -21.70 -4.45
CA SER A 485 9.61 -21.31 -5.73
C SER A 485 10.33 -19.95 -5.66
N ASN A 486 10.12 -19.16 -4.60
CA ASN A 486 10.43 -17.73 -4.57
C ASN A 486 11.19 -17.28 -3.33
N ILE A 487 11.93 -18.18 -2.67
CA ILE A 487 12.72 -17.88 -1.46
C ILE A 487 13.73 -16.75 -1.72
N ASN A 488 13.56 -15.63 -1.01
CA ASN A 488 14.34 -14.42 -1.22
C ASN A 488 14.85 -13.83 0.11
N GLY A 489 15.48 -14.66 0.94
CA GLY A 489 15.96 -14.26 2.26
C GLY A 489 14.94 -14.63 3.33
N PHE A 490 14.52 -13.65 4.13
CA PHE A 490 13.48 -13.88 5.14
C PHE A 490 12.10 -14.08 4.52
N ALA A 491 11.76 -13.25 3.53
CA ALA A 491 10.50 -13.30 2.78
C ALA A 491 10.64 -14.07 1.45
N GLN A 492 9.53 -14.20 0.73
CA GLN A 492 9.44 -14.79 -0.60
C GLN A 492 8.98 -13.72 -1.59
N THR A 493 9.54 -13.71 -2.80
CA THR A 493 9.31 -12.63 -3.77
C THR A 493 9.02 -13.15 -5.18
N VAL A 494 7.84 -12.82 -5.68
CA VAL A 494 7.48 -12.85 -7.10
C VAL A 494 7.93 -11.54 -7.76
N THR A 495 8.73 -11.61 -8.82
CA THR A 495 9.28 -10.41 -9.47
C THR A 495 8.25 -9.73 -10.36
N ALA A 496 7.47 -10.51 -11.10
CA ALA A 496 6.32 -10.00 -11.83
C ALA A 496 5.25 -11.09 -11.99
N TRP A 497 3.99 -10.66 -12.00
CA TRP A 497 2.85 -11.47 -12.40
C TRP A 497 1.90 -10.62 -13.26
N SER A 498 1.31 -11.25 -14.27
CA SER A 498 0.27 -10.67 -15.13
C SER A 498 -0.83 -11.72 -15.41
N PRO A 499 -2.06 -11.33 -15.75
CA PRO A 499 -3.13 -12.26 -16.08
C PRO A 499 -2.79 -13.10 -17.33
N GLY A 500 -3.42 -14.28 -17.42
CA GLY A 500 -3.27 -15.19 -18.56
C GLY A 500 -4.29 -14.87 -19.65
N GLY A 501 -3.96 -13.94 -20.55
CA GLY A 501 -4.79 -13.56 -21.70
C GLY A 501 -3.94 -13.02 -22.84
N LEU A 502 -4.35 -13.27 -24.10
CA LEU A 502 -3.61 -12.91 -25.32
C LEU A 502 -3.34 -11.39 -25.40
N HIS A 503 -2.16 -10.95 -24.97
CA HIS A 503 -1.55 -9.75 -25.57
C HIS A 503 -1.18 -10.11 -27.02
N ILE A 504 -2.10 -9.83 -27.94
CA ILE A 504 -1.73 -9.64 -29.34
C ILE A 504 -1.01 -8.29 -29.37
N ASP A 505 0.32 -8.33 -29.36
CA ASP A 505 1.11 -7.21 -29.84
C ASP A 505 0.76 -7.01 -31.31
N VAL A 506 -0.20 -6.12 -31.60
CA VAL A 506 -0.36 -5.60 -32.94
C VAL A 506 0.78 -4.62 -33.15
N GLU A 507 1.92 -5.12 -33.65
CA GLU A 507 2.87 -4.28 -34.37
C GLU A 507 2.08 -3.59 -35.50
N VAL A 508 1.70 -2.32 -35.30
CA VAL A 508 1.20 -1.48 -36.38
C VAL A 508 2.38 -1.08 -37.26
N GLY A 509 2.91 -2.06 -37.99
CA GLY A 509 3.79 -1.86 -39.12
C GLY A 509 2.96 -1.57 -40.37
N VAL A 510 2.51 -0.33 -40.55
CA VAL A 510 1.99 0.13 -41.84
C VAL A 510 2.84 1.30 -42.32
N SER A 511 3.93 0.97 -43.03
CA SER A 511 4.52 1.85 -44.03
C SER A 511 3.73 1.68 -45.33
N LEU A 512 2.83 2.61 -45.62
CA LEU A 512 2.35 2.81 -46.99
C LEU A 512 3.31 3.77 -47.67
N GLU A 513 4.23 3.22 -48.46
CA GLU A 513 4.96 3.99 -49.48
C GLU A 513 4.13 4.04 -50.77
N ILE A 514 3.77 5.30 -51.13
CA ILE A 514 3.35 5.88 -52.42
C ILE A 514 2.08 5.33 -53.08
#